data_AF-A0A7C6JWP4-F1
#
_entry.id   AF-A0A7C6JWP4-F1
#
_cell.length_a   1.000
_cell.length_b   1.000
_cell.length_c   1.000
_cell.angle_alpha   90.00
_cell.angle_beta   90.00
_cell.angle_gamma   90.00
#
_symmetry.space_group_name_H-M   'P 1'
#
loop_
_entity.id
_entity.type
_entity.pdbx_description
1 polymer ?
#
loop_
_entity_poly.entity_id
_entity_poly.type
_entity_poly.pdbx_seq_one_letter_code
_entity_poly.pdbx_strand_id
1 'polypeptide(L)' 'MSVTDKVKALLSIKGNKNIELAQYLGITPQSLQNKFNRGSFSAEDLIKIADFLSCSLEFSIDDKQKIVLSMEDIRE' A
#
# COMPACT_ATOMS: atom_id res chain seq x y z
N MET A 1 -3.17 -9.67 12.35
CA MET A 1 -3.58 -8.88 11.16
C MET A 1 -2.66 -9.21 10.01
N SER A 2 -3.23 -9.62 8.89
CA SER A 2 -2.52 -9.81 7.62
C SER A 2 -2.09 -8.47 7.01
N VAL A 3 -1.24 -8.50 5.96
CA VAL A 3 -0.91 -7.30 5.17
C VAL A 3 -2.18 -6.66 4.61
N THR A 4 -3.10 -7.48 4.09
CA THR A 4 -4.44 -7.04 3.64
C THR A 4 -5.18 -6.28 4.73
N ASP A 5 -5.23 -6.80 5.96
CA ASP A 5 -5.94 -6.14 7.07
C ASP A 5 -5.31 -4.79 7.41
N LYS A 6 -3.98 -4.69 7.38
CA LYS A 6 -3.25 -3.44 7.62
C LYS A 6 -3.54 -2.40 6.52
N VAL A 7 -3.52 -2.79 5.25
CA VAL A 7 -3.84 -1.89 4.13
C VAL A 7 -5.29 -1.39 4.23
N LYS A 8 -6.25 -2.28 4.52
CA LYS A 8 -7.65 -1.89 4.72
C LYS A 8 -7.83 -0.95 5.92
N ALA A 9 -7.10 -1.19 7.01
CA ALA A 9 -7.12 -0.28 8.16
C ALA A 9 -6.58 1.10 7.78
N LEU A 10 -5.47 1.18 7.04
CA LEU A 10 -4.91 2.47 6.58
C LEU A 10 -5.89 3.21 5.65
N LEU A 11 -6.53 2.52 4.71
CA LEU A 11 -7.60 3.11 3.88
C LEU A 11 -8.72 3.70 4.73
N SER A 12 -9.19 2.95 5.73
CA SER A 12 -10.23 3.40 6.66
C SER A 12 -9.80 4.63 7.46
N ILE A 13 -8.58 4.63 8.00
CA ILE A 13 -8.01 5.75 8.76
C ILE A 13 -7.91 7.02 7.91
N LYS A 14 -7.55 6.88 6.63
CA LYS A 14 -7.42 7.99 5.67
C LYS A 14 -8.75 8.37 5.00
N GLY A 15 -9.83 7.63 5.25
CA GLY A 15 -11.15 7.89 4.67
C GLY A 15 -11.25 7.53 3.17
N ASN A 16 -10.33 6.71 2.66
CA ASN A 16 -10.28 6.33 1.25
C ASN A 16 -11.05 5.04 0.97
N LYS A 17 -11.64 4.98 -0.23
CA LYS A 17 -12.41 3.81 -0.69
C LYS A 17 -11.52 2.87 -1.51
N ASN A 18 -11.86 1.58 -1.49
CA ASN A 18 -11.19 0.57 -2.34
C ASN A 18 -11.23 0.94 -3.83
N ILE A 19 -12.31 1.56 -4.30
CA ILE A 19 -12.43 1.97 -5.72
C ILE A 19 -11.41 3.05 -6.10
N GLU A 20 -11.10 3.97 -5.18
CA GLU A 20 -10.12 5.03 -5.38
C GLU A 20 -8.71 4.45 -5.44
N LEU A 21 -8.41 3.50 -4.54
CA LEU A 21 -7.13 2.79 -4.58
C LEU A 21 -6.98 1.97 -5.88
N ALA A 22 -8.04 1.29 -6.32
CA ALA A 22 -8.01 0.52 -7.57
C ALA A 22 -7.72 1.45 -8.76
N GLN A 23 -8.38 2.62 -8.81
CA GLN A 23 -8.14 3.63 -9.82
C GLN A 23 -6.71 4.16 -9.79
N TYR A 24 -6.18 4.47 -8.61
CA TYR A 24 -4.79 4.94 -8.45
C TYR A 24 -3.77 3.88 -8.89
N LEU A 25 -4.01 2.61 -8.57
CA LEU A 25 -3.16 1.50 -9.00
C LEU A 25 -3.33 1.12 -10.48
N GLY A 26 -4.25 1.75 -11.21
CA GLY A 26 -4.52 1.46 -12.62
C GLY A 26 -5.14 0.07 -12.85
N ILE A 27 -5.86 -0.48 -11.87
CA ILE A 27 -6.49 -1.80 -11.94
C ILE A 27 -8.00 -1.74 -11.71
N THR A 28 -8.71 -2.80 -12.09
CA THR A 28 -10.15 -2.90 -11.81
C THR A 28 -10.43 -3.12 -10.32
N PRO A 29 -11.60 -2.71 -9.80
CA PRO A 29 -12.02 -3.02 -8.43
C PRO A 29 -12.04 -4.52 -8.12
N GLN A 30 -12.40 -5.36 -9.11
CA GLN A 30 -12.36 -6.81 -8.99
C GLN A 30 -10.93 -7.34 -8.86
N SER A 31 -9.99 -6.79 -9.65
CA SER A 31 -8.56 -7.12 -9.54
C SER A 31 -8.00 -6.74 -8.17
N LEU A 32 -8.38 -5.59 -7.63
CA LEU A 32 -8.00 -5.18 -6.27
C LEU A 32 -8.61 -6.12 -5.22
N GLN A 33 -9.89 -6.48 -5.33
CA GLN A 33 -10.54 -7.42 -4.41
C GLN A 33 -9.85 -8.79 -4.44
N ASN A 34 -9.50 -9.29 -5.63
CA ASN A 34 -8.74 -10.52 -5.79
C ASN A 34 -7.35 -10.42 -5.15
N LYS A 35 -6.68 -9.26 -5.28
CA LYS A 35 -5.40 -8.98 -4.62
C LYS A 35 -5.53 -9.01 -3.10
N PHE A 36 -6.56 -8.38 -2.54
CA PHE A 36 -6.87 -8.43 -1.11
C PHE A 36 -7.13 -9.86 -0.62
N ASN A 37 -7.91 -10.64 -1.37
CA ASN A 37 -8.24 -12.03 -1.00
C ASN A 37 -7.00 -12.93 -0.99
N ARG A 38 -6.08 -12.75 -1.95
CA ARG A 38 -4.82 -13.52 -2.02
C ARG A 38 -3.75 -13.00 -1.05
N GLY A 39 -3.85 -11.75 -0.60
CA GLY A 39 -2.80 -11.09 0.17
C GLY A 39 -1.50 -10.87 -0.63
N SER A 40 -1.56 -10.94 -1.96
CA SER A 40 -0.40 -10.89 -2.85
C SER A 40 -0.06 -9.44 -3.22
N PHE A 41 0.77 -8.77 -2.41
CA PHE A 41 1.30 -7.44 -2.71
C PHE A 41 2.78 -7.52 -3.05
N SER A 42 3.18 -6.94 -4.19
CA SER A 42 4.59 -6.67 -4.45
C SER A 42 5.09 -5.51 -3.59
N ALA A 43 6.41 -5.32 -3.52
CA ALA A 43 6.97 -4.14 -2.88
C ALA A 43 6.46 -2.85 -3.57
N GLU A 44 6.40 -2.83 -4.91
CA GLU A 44 5.86 -1.71 -5.68
C GLU A 44 4.40 -1.41 -5.36
N ASP A 45 3.56 -2.44 -5.14
CA ASP A 45 2.17 -2.23 -4.73
C ASP A 45 2.12 -1.48 -3.41
N LEU A 46 2.93 -1.89 -2.42
CA LEU A 46 2.94 -1.29 -1.10
C LEU A 46 3.49 0.15 -1.13
N ILE A 47 4.49 0.41 -1.98
CA ILE A 47 5.02 1.77 -2.21
C ILE A 47 3.92 2.67 -2.78
N LYS A 48 3.24 2.22 -3.85
CA LYS A 48 2.13 2.97 -4.46
C LYS A 48 0.97 3.19 -3.50
N ILE A 49 0.63 2.18 -2.69
CA ILE A 49 -0.40 2.30 -1.65
C ILE A 49 0.02 3.35 -0.61
N ALA A 50 1.28 3.37 -0.18
CA ALA A 50 1.79 4.34 0.80
C ALA A 50 1.75 5.77 0.24
N ASP A 51 2.15 5.95 -1.01
CA ASP A 51 2.04 7.23 -1.74
C ASP A 51 0.60 7.71 -1.82
N PHE A 52 -0.32 6.85 -2.29
CA PHE A 52 -1.76 7.14 -2.37
C PHE A 52 -2.36 7.57 -1.02
N LEU A 53 -1.95 6.93 0.06
CA LEU A 53 -2.45 7.20 1.41
C LEU A 53 -1.70 8.33 2.12
N SER A 54 -0.71 8.93 1.47
CA SER A 54 0.19 9.94 2.05
C SER A 54 0.74 9.48 3.41
N CYS A 55 1.37 8.30 3.43
CA CYS A 55 2.10 7.75 4.58
C CYS A 55 3.44 7.14 4.14
N SER A 56 4.34 6.88 5.07
CA SER A 56 5.61 6.20 4.76
C SER A 56 5.47 4.68 4.80
N LEU A 57 6.08 4.01 3.81
CA LEU A 57 6.47 2.61 3.92
C LEU A 57 7.95 2.59 4.32
N GLU A 58 8.27 2.06 5.49
CA GLU A 58 9.63 2.13 6.02
C GLU A 58 10.02 0.90 6.84
N PHE A 59 11.32 0.62 6.87
CA PHE A 59 11.93 -0.22 7.89
C PHE A 59 12.42 0.67 9.04
N SER A 60 11.95 0.41 10.26
CA SER A 60 12.47 1.04 11.48
C SER A 60 13.55 0.15 12.09
N ILE A 61 14.71 0.74 12.39
CA ILE A 61 15.86 0.08 13.02
C ILE A 61 16.07 0.73 14.39
N ASP A 62 15.82 -0.05 15.45
CA ASP A 62 15.95 0.35 16.85
C ASP A 62 15.25 1.68 17.23
N ASP A 63 14.19 2.06 16.49
CA ASP A 63 13.49 3.35 16.56
C ASP A 63 14.39 4.59 16.40
N LYS A 64 15.61 4.40 15.91
CA LYS A 64 16.63 5.44 15.72
C LYS A 64 16.83 5.79 14.26
N GLN A 65 16.70 4.81 13.38
CA GLN A 65 16.93 4.96 11.96
C GLN A 65 15.74 4.41 11.17
N LYS A 66 15.40 5.10 10.10
CA LYS A 66 14.35 4.71 9.17
C LYS A 66 14.93 4.62 7.77
N ILE A 67 14.61 3.53 7.07
CA ILE A 67 14.86 3.38 5.64
C ILE A 67 13.49 3.43 4.97
N VAL A 68 13.23 4.51 4.24
CA VAL A 68 11.94 4.75 3.57
C VAL A 68 12.00 4.16 2.17
N LEU A 69 10.92 3.48 1.77
CA LEU A 69 10.67 3.03 0.41
C LEU A 69 9.64 3.96 -0.22
N SER A 70 10.01 4.56 -1.35
CA SER A 70 9.27 5.62 -2.03
C SER A 70 9.12 5.33 -3.53
N MET A 71 8.36 6.18 -4.22
CA MET A 71 8.13 6.05 -5.66
C MET A 71 9.43 6.08 -6.48
N GLU A 72 10.51 6.69 -5.98
CA GLU A 72 11.83 6.74 -6.61
C GLU A 72 12.56 5.39 -6.60
N ASP A 73 12.15 4.47 -5.72
CA ASP A 73 12.78 3.14 -5.55
C ASP A 73 12.18 2.08 -6.48
N ILE A 74 11.13 2.41 -7.23
CA ILE A 74 10.52 1.50 -8.21
C ILE A 74 11.39 1.48 -9.47
N ARG A 75 11.88 0.29 -9.85
CA ARG A 75 12.67 0.10 -11.07
C ARG A 75 11.77 0.31 -12.30
N GLU A 76 12.30 0.99 -13.31
CA GLU A 76 11.68 1.09 -14.65
C GLU A 76 11.52 -0.28 -15.33
#